data_AF-A0A1F5Z1G0-F1
#
_entry.id   AF-A0A1F5Z1G0-F1
#
_cell.length_a   1.000
_cell.length_b   1.000
_cell.length_c   1.000
_cell.angle_alpha   90.00
_cell.angle_beta   90.00
_cell.angle_gamma   90.00
#
_symmetry.space_group_name_H-M   'P 1'
#
loop_
_entity.id
_entity.type
_entity.pdbx_description
1 polymer ?
#
loop_
_entity_poly.entity_id
_entity_poly.type
_entity_poly.pdbx_seq_one_letter_code
_entity_poly.pdbx_strand_id
1 'polypeptide(L)'
;MPASVVPVSVFLLLVNFILIKKQIVYAQIVTSPKTIKLQNFTPPPTRTPTMTAQPSPTIAPPASNSSPIPPVTSGPTNQPQPTDVPSSGEKAAEVMDLVNKIRQICPGGIISISTLSCVNKLILPNNLSILVQSELKFSTIHNTYLQCVGFVRAATARMYGYPVNNGGNAIDFATRLPTGYRFIDGKLGARIRTNDLAIWNYDTYGHIAYVVEVFSPSVFKVAEANLGTRGEVRLSITTIDSPNLIGWIRKN
;
A
#
# COMPACT_ATOMS: atom_id res chain seq x y z
N MET A 1 -42.70 32.74 -25.95
CA MET A 1 -41.88 31.55 -25.64
C MET A 1 -40.87 31.97 -24.57
N PRO A 2 -40.86 31.39 -23.37
CA PRO A 2 -39.92 31.83 -22.33
C PRO A 2 -38.54 31.25 -22.61
N ALA A 3 -37.51 32.09 -22.48
CA ALA A 3 -36.11 31.68 -22.60
C ALA A 3 -35.74 30.81 -21.41
N SER A 4 -35.25 29.59 -21.66
CA SER A 4 -34.71 28.70 -20.63
C SER A 4 -33.48 29.34 -19.98
N VAL A 5 -33.64 29.77 -18.73
CA VAL A 5 -32.52 30.16 -17.87
C VAL A 5 -31.83 28.88 -17.44
N VAL A 6 -30.69 28.56 -18.04
CA VAL A 6 -29.82 27.49 -17.56
C VAL A 6 -29.28 27.92 -16.20
N PRO A 7 -29.55 27.18 -15.10
CA PRO A 7 -29.06 27.57 -13.79
C PRO A 7 -27.53 27.55 -13.78
N VAL A 8 -26.93 28.61 -13.24
CA VAL A 8 -25.47 28.84 -13.14
C VAL A 8 -24.72 27.62 -12.58
N SER A 9 -25.38 26.81 -11.76
CA SER A 9 -24.88 25.53 -11.22
C SER A 9 -24.52 24.49 -12.29
N VAL A 10 -25.26 24.42 -13.39
CA VAL A 10 -24.99 23.51 -14.52
C VAL A 10 -23.81 24.01 -15.36
N PHE A 11 -23.66 25.33 -15.47
CA PHE A 11 -22.53 25.95 -16.15
C PHE A 11 -21.21 25.74 -15.38
N LEU A 12 -21.24 25.83 -14.04
CA LEU A 12 -20.06 25.55 -13.19
C LEU A 12 -19.65 24.06 -13.20
N LEU A 13 -20.60 23.14 -13.33
CA LEU A 13 -20.30 21.71 -13.52
C LEU A 13 -19.62 21.46 -14.88
N LEU A 14 -20.12 22.06 -15.97
CA LEU A 14 -19.54 21.91 -17.30
C LEU A 14 -18.15 22.56 -17.43
N VAL A 15 -17.90 23.70 -16.78
CA VAL A 15 -16.58 24.36 -16.77
C VAL A 15 -15.53 23.53 -16.00
N ASN A 16 -15.92 22.85 -14.93
CA ASN A 16 -15.04 21.87 -14.26
C ASN A 16 -14.72 20.67 -15.16
N PHE A 17 -15.64 20.23 -16.03
CA PHE A 17 -15.39 19.16 -17.00
C PHE A 17 -14.42 19.57 -18.12
N ILE A 18 -14.41 20.84 -18.54
CA ILE A 18 -13.55 21.33 -19.63
C ILE A 18 -12.12 21.63 -19.13
N LEU A 19 -11.94 21.94 -17.84
CA LEU A 19 -10.62 22.22 -17.24
C LEU A 19 -9.80 20.97 -16.90
N ILE A 20 -10.39 19.78 -16.91
CA ILE A 20 -9.66 18.50 -16.85
C ILE A 20 -9.13 18.19 -18.25
N LYS A 21 -8.13 18.95 -18.69
CA LYS A 21 -7.39 18.68 -19.93
C LYS A 21 -6.73 17.30 -19.83
N LYS A 22 -7.22 16.39 -20.68
CA LYS A 22 -6.55 15.25 -21.34
C LYS A 22 -5.20 14.83 -20.73
N GLN A 23 -5.24 13.82 -19.87
CA GLN A 23 -4.11 12.89 -19.73
C GLN A 23 -4.64 11.50 -20.04
N ILE A 24 -4.30 11.01 -21.23
CA ILE A 24 -4.54 9.62 -21.63
C ILE A 24 -3.46 8.81 -20.90
N VAL A 25 -3.87 7.96 -19.97
CA VAL A 25 -2.97 7.06 -19.25
C VAL A 25 -2.83 5.78 -20.07
N TYR A 26 -1.63 5.51 -20.55
CA TYR A 26 -1.26 4.25 -21.17
C TYR A 26 -0.69 3.30 -20.13
N ALA A 27 -1.11 2.03 -20.16
CA ALA A 27 -0.52 0.97 -19.36
C ALA A 27 0.90 0.63 -19.85
N GLN A 28 1.86 0.61 -18.93
CA GLN A 28 3.26 0.25 -19.19
C GLN A 28 3.48 -1.27 -19.11
N ILE A 29 4.27 -1.77 -20.06
CA ILE A 29 4.79 -3.15 -20.11
C ILE A 29 6.03 -3.17 -19.21
N VAL A 30 6.09 -4.12 -18.28
CA VAL A 30 7.32 -4.38 -17.52
C VAL A 30 8.42 -4.71 -18.52
N THR A 31 9.39 -3.82 -18.73
CA THR A 31 10.64 -4.23 -19.38
C THR A 31 11.26 -5.30 -18.50
N SER A 32 11.49 -6.49 -19.07
CA SER A 32 11.97 -7.67 -18.34
C SER A 32 13.08 -7.30 -17.35
N PRO A 33 13.07 -7.84 -16.12
CA PRO A 33 14.16 -7.62 -15.19
C PRO A 33 15.47 -8.07 -15.86
N LYS A 34 16.52 -7.24 -15.79
CA LYS A 34 17.88 -7.71 -16.12
C LYS A 34 18.12 -8.96 -15.28
N THR A 35 18.24 -10.10 -15.95
CA THR A 35 18.51 -11.38 -15.30
C THR A 35 19.84 -11.26 -14.58
N ILE A 36 19.82 -11.19 -13.24
CA ILE A 36 21.02 -11.45 -12.47
C ILE A 36 21.30 -12.95 -12.68
N LYS A 37 22.32 -13.26 -13.47
CA LYS A 37 22.87 -14.62 -13.53
C LYS A 37 23.40 -14.92 -12.11
N LEU A 38 22.63 -15.62 -11.29
CA LEU A 38 23.20 -16.27 -10.11
C LEU A 38 24.22 -17.28 -10.63
N GLN A 39 25.50 -16.97 -10.46
CA GLN A 39 26.54 -17.97 -10.58
C GLN A 39 26.31 -19.02 -9.49
N ASN A 40 26.53 -20.29 -9.83
CA ASN A 40 26.34 -21.43 -8.94
C ASN A 40 27.04 -21.21 -7.60
N PHE A 41 26.24 -21.06 -6.54
CA PHE A 41 26.75 -21.13 -5.18
C PHE A 41 26.96 -22.60 -4.82
N THR A 42 28.20 -23.08 -4.88
CA THR A 42 28.56 -24.29 -4.14
C THR A 42 28.44 -23.98 -2.64
N PRO A 43 27.61 -24.71 -1.88
CA PRO A 43 27.52 -24.49 -0.44
C PRO A 43 28.87 -24.80 0.23
N PRO A 44 29.30 -24.00 1.22
CA PRO A 44 30.50 -24.31 1.99
C PRO A 44 30.30 -25.60 2.78
N PRO A 45 31.36 -26.41 2.99
CA PRO A 45 31.25 -27.70 3.66
C PRO A 45 30.76 -27.53 5.11
N THR A 46 29.70 -28.26 5.44
CA THR A 46 29.09 -28.35 6.77
C THR A 46 30.14 -28.81 7.79
N ARG A 47 30.51 -27.95 8.73
CA ARG A 47 31.25 -28.35 9.92
C ARG A 47 30.27 -28.92 10.94
N THR A 48 30.35 -30.22 11.19
CA THR A 48 29.66 -30.89 12.30
C THR A 48 30.15 -30.31 13.63
N PRO A 49 29.27 -29.86 14.53
CA PRO A 49 29.70 -29.40 15.86
C PRO A 49 30.08 -30.61 16.74
N THR A 50 31.32 -30.65 17.18
CA THR A 50 31.79 -31.53 18.26
C THR A 50 31.24 -30.99 19.59
N MET A 51 30.46 -31.79 20.31
CA MET A 51 30.03 -31.47 21.68
C MET A 51 31.22 -31.55 22.64
N THR A 52 31.60 -30.42 23.23
CA THR A 52 32.54 -30.38 24.36
C THR A 52 31.72 -30.40 25.67
N ALA A 53 32.11 -31.28 26.60
CA ALA A 53 31.43 -31.51 27.86
C ALA A 53 31.44 -30.27 28.79
N GLN A 54 30.30 -30.03 29.45
CA GLN A 54 30.07 -28.96 30.42
C GLN A 54 30.57 -29.38 31.83
N PRO A 55 31.44 -28.60 32.51
CA PRO A 55 31.73 -28.81 33.92
C PRO A 55 30.64 -28.24 34.85
N SER A 56 30.39 -28.95 35.95
CA SER A 56 29.44 -28.63 37.04
C SER A 56 29.91 -27.49 37.96
N PRO A 57 29.02 -26.92 38.81
CA PRO A 57 29.20 -25.61 39.46
C PRO A 57 30.04 -25.66 40.75
N THR A 58 30.86 -24.63 40.97
CA THR A 58 31.61 -24.41 42.23
C THR A 58 30.98 -23.27 43.04
N ILE A 59 30.73 -23.53 44.32
CA ILE A 59 30.17 -22.64 45.35
C ILE A 59 31.22 -21.59 45.77
N ALA A 60 30.83 -20.32 45.92
CA ALA A 60 31.68 -19.25 46.47
C ALA A 60 31.13 -18.73 47.84
N PRO A 61 31.98 -18.36 48.83
CA PRO A 61 31.59 -17.87 50.16
C PRO A 61 31.39 -16.33 50.24
N PRO A 62 30.89 -15.77 51.38
CA PRO A 62 30.26 -14.44 51.43
C PRO A 62 31.16 -13.24 51.82
N ALA A 63 30.81 -12.09 51.23
CA ALA A 63 30.89 -10.65 51.60
C ALA A 63 31.98 -10.05 52.54
N SER A 64 32.51 -8.87 52.14
CA SER A 64 32.72 -7.70 53.04
C SER A 64 32.80 -6.35 52.29
N ASN A 65 32.44 -5.28 53.02
CA ASN A 65 32.03 -3.93 52.60
C ASN A 65 33.16 -2.90 52.41
N SER A 66 32.93 -1.83 51.61
CA SER A 66 33.00 -0.40 52.05
C SER A 66 32.68 0.63 50.93
N SER A 67 31.74 1.54 51.24
CA SER A 67 31.09 2.66 50.48
C SER A 67 31.97 3.91 50.17
N PRO A 68 31.43 5.11 49.79
CA PRO A 68 30.48 5.54 48.74
C PRO A 68 30.96 6.77 47.89
N ILE A 69 30.46 6.98 46.67
CA ILE A 69 30.62 8.23 45.87
C ILE A 69 29.25 8.56 45.18
N PRO A 70 28.84 9.85 45.03
CA PRO A 70 27.48 10.36 45.26
C PRO A 70 26.50 10.29 44.05
N PRO A 71 25.19 10.59 44.25
CA PRO A 71 24.14 10.30 43.26
C PRO A 71 24.06 11.36 42.16
N VAL A 72 24.06 10.91 40.90
CA VAL A 72 23.61 11.73 39.76
C VAL A 72 22.15 11.37 39.48
N THR A 73 21.26 12.26 39.94
CA THR A 73 19.83 12.23 39.68
C THR A 73 19.52 13.17 38.51
N SER A 74 18.95 12.63 37.42
CA SER A 74 18.03 13.25 36.43
C SER A 74 18.25 12.61 35.04
N GLY A 75 17.30 11.94 34.39
CA GLY A 75 15.90 11.63 34.68
C GLY A 75 15.41 10.52 33.74
N PRO A 76 14.16 10.07 33.88
CA PRO A 76 13.61 8.99 33.07
C PRO A 76 13.36 9.50 31.65
N THR A 77 14.09 8.99 30.66
CA THR A 77 13.64 9.06 29.27
C THR A 77 12.51 8.05 29.10
N ASN A 78 11.34 8.38 29.65
CA ASN A 78 10.05 7.88 29.20
C ASN A 78 9.81 8.47 27.81
N GLN A 79 10.55 7.97 26.81
CA GLN A 79 10.10 8.04 25.45
C GLN A 79 9.27 6.77 25.23
N PRO A 80 7.95 6.85 24.97
CA PRO A 80 7.21 5.67 24.59
C PRO A 80 7.83 5.18 23.29
N GLN A 81 8.59 4.10 23.36
CA GLN A 81 8.81 3.23 22.22
C GLN A 81 7.42 2.93 21.66
N PRO A 82 7.08 3.29 20.42
CA PRO A 82 5.81 2.90 19.86
C PRO A 82 5.82 1.38 19.78
N THR A 83 5.16 0.75 20.75
CA THR A 83 4.81 -0.66 20.69
C THR A 83 3.83 -0.78 19.53
N ASP A 84 4.36 -1.04 18.33
CA ASP A 84 3.57 -1.36 17.15
C ASP A 84 2.94 -2.73 17.35
N VAL A 85 1.89 -2.77 18.18
CA VAL A 85 0.87 -3.81 18.13
C VAL A 85 0.07 -3.58 16.85
N PRO A 86 -0.21 -4.61 16.03
CA PRO A 86 -0.94 -4.42 14.77
C PRO A 86 -2.32 -3.85 15.06
N SER A 87 -2.55 -2.60 14.68
CA SER A 87 -3.88 -2.00 14.73
C SER A 87 -4.76 -2.68 13.67
N SER A 88 -5.59 -3.62 14.13
CA SER A 88 -6.72 -4.26 13.43
C SER A 88 -6.40 -5.00 12.13
N GLY A 89 -5.99 -6.27 12.24
CA GLY A 89 -5.96 -7.21 11.11
C GLY A 89 -7.34 -7.44 10.44
N GLU A 90 -8.44 -7.09 11.13
CA GLU A 90 -9.81 -7.23 10.61
C GLU A 90 -10.13 -6.32 9.42
N LYS A 91 -9.52 -5.13 9.35
CA LYS A 91 -9.94 -4.14 8.35
C LYS A 91 -9.23 -4.29 7.00
N ALA A 92 -7.97 -4.72 6.97
CA ALA A 92 -7.29 -5.05 5.71
C ALA A 92 -7.92 -6.26 4.99
N ALA A 93 -8.62 -7.12 5.74
CA ALA A 93 -9.41 -8.21 5.17
C ALA A 93 -10.49 -7.71 4.21
N GLU A 94 -11.06 -6.52 4.42
CA GLU A 94 -12.06 -5.92 3.53
C GLU A 94 -11.50 -5.57 2.14
N VAL A 95 -10.22 -5.20 2.07
CA VAL A 95 -9.54 -4.91 0.80
C VAL A 95 -9.15 -6.21 0.10
N MET A 96 -8.69 -7.22 0.84
CA MET A 96 -8.44 -8.55 0.28
C MET A 96 -9.74 -9.19 -0.24
N ASP A 97 -10.85 -9.04 0.48
CA ASP A 97 -12.19 -9.46 0.05
C ASP A 97 -12.61 -8.76 -1.25
N LEU A 98 -12.37 -7.45 -1.37
CA LEU A 98 -12.61 -6.71 -2.61
C LEU A 98 -11.83 -7.30 -3.79
N VAL A 99 -10.53 -7.58 -3.62
CA VAL A 99 -9.72 -8.24 -4.66
C VAL A 99 -10.31 -9.60 -5.04
N ASN A 100 -10.64 -10.42 -4.05
CA ASN A 100 -11.20 -11.76 -4.29
C ASN A 100 -12.54 -11.71 -5.04
N LYS A 101 -13.44 -10.81 -4.64
CA LYS A 101 -14.72 -10.59 -5.32
C LYS A 101 -14.53 -10.13 -6.77
N ILE A 102 -13.59 -9.21 -7.02
CA ILE A 102 -13.27 -8.79 -8.39
C ILE A 102 -12.75 -9.98 -9.20
N ARG A 103 -11.82 -10.77 -8.65
CA ARG A 103 -11.24 -11.93 -9.35
C ARG A 103 -12.26 -13.05 -9.59
N GLN A 104 -13.27 -13.17 -8.74
CA GLN A 104 -14.37 -14.14 -8.90
C GLN A 104 -15.40 -13.71 -9.95
N ILE A 105 -15.73 -12.41 -10.00
CA ILE A 105 -16.89 -11.90 -10.75
C ILE A 105 -16.47 -11.31 -12.10
N CYS A 106 -15.30 -10.70 -12.17
CA CYS A 106 -14.75 -10.12 -13.40
C CYS A 106 -13.85 -11.16 -14.09
N PRO A 107 -14.05 -11.44 -15.39
CA PRO A 107 -13.24 -12.41 -16.12
C PRO A 107 -11.74 -12.13 -15.97
N GLY A 108 -10.99 -13.13 -15.48
CA GLY A 108 -9.54 -13.02 -15.25
C GLY A 108 -9.14 -12.01 -14.16
N GLY A 109 -10.09 -11.49 -13.37
CA GLY A 109 -9.85 -10.37 -12.45
C GLY A 109 -9.53 -9.06 -13.17
N ILE A 110 -9.89 -8.95 -14.46
CA ILE A 110 -9.60 -7.78 -15.29
C ILE A 110 -10.83 -6.89 -15.42
N ILE A 111 -10.65 -5.61 -15.07
CA ILE A 111 -11.65 -4.58 -15.28
C ILE A 111 -11.20 -3.67 -16.43
N SER A 112 -11.98 -3.72 -17.51
CA SER A 112 -11.81 -2.96 -18.75
C SER A 112 -13.17 -2.45 -19.20
N ILE A 113 -13.21 -1.56 -20.21
CA ILE A 113 -14.48 -1.10 -20.80
C ILE A 113 -15.37 -2.29 -21.21
N SER A 114 -14.80 -3.32 -21.83
CA SER A 114 -15.57 -4.50 -22.28
C SER A 114 -16.07 -5.37 -21.14
N THR A 115 -15.39 -5.39 -19.99
CA THR A 115 -15.78 -6.19 -18.81
C THR A 115 -16.48 -5.36 -17.74
N LEU A 116 -16.69 -4.06 -17.95
CA LEU A 116 -17.14 -3.10 -16.93
C LEU A 116 -18.45 -3.49 -16.24
N SER A 117 -19.33 -4.22 -16.94
CA SER A 117 -20.58 -4.73 -16.39
C SER A 117 -20.40 -5.69 -15.21
N CYS A 118 -19.23 -6.34 -15.08
CA CYS A 118 -18.90 -7.19 -13.92
C CYS A 118 -18.88 -6.39 -12.62
N VAL A 119 -18.52 -5.10 -12.65
CA VAL A 119 -18.43 -4.25 -11.46
C VAL A 119 -19.80 -4.08 -10.79
N ASN A 120 -20.89 -4.07 -11.58
CA ASN A 120 -22.26 -4.01 -11.06
C ASN A 120 -22.66 -5.25 -10.26
N LYS A 121 -22.00 -6.38 -10.51
CA LYS A 121 -22.32 -7.66 -9.89
C LYS A 121 -21.54 -7.90 -8.60
N LEU A 122 -20.64 -6.97 -8.21
CA LEU A 122 -19.88 -7.06 -6.96
C LEU A 122 -20.83 -6.97 -5.77
N ILE A 123 -20.86 -8.03 -4.96
CA ILE A 123 -21.65 -8.09 -3.73
C ILE A 123 -20.83 -7.43 -2.61
N LEU A 124 -21.13 -6.17 -2.31
CA LEU A 124 -20.49 -5.37 -1.26
C LEU A 124 -21.56 -4.87 -0.28
N PRO A 125 -21.24 -4.68 1.01
CA PRO A 125 -22.04 -3.93 1.96
C PRO A 125 -22.73 -2.70 1.35
N ASN A 126 -24.06 -2.64 1.51
CA ASN A 126 -24.94 -1.73 0.78
C ASN A 126 -24.55 -0.25 0.93
N ASN A 127 -24.06 0.16 2.09
CA ASN A 127 -23.67 1.55 2.37
C ASN A 127 -22.38 1.97 1.66
N LEU A 128 -21.55 1.04 1.18
CA LEU A 128 -20.27 1.33 0.52
C LEU A 128 -20.23 0.90 -0.96
N SER A 129 -21.16 0.03 -1.37
CA SER A 129 -21.18 -0.57 -2.71
C SER A 129 -21.15 0.47 -3.83
N ILE A 130 -22.00 1.51 -3.74
CA ILE A 130 -22.08 2.56 -4.77
C ILE A 130 -20.73 3.26 -4.94
N LEU A 131 -20.10 3.64 -3.82
CA LEU A 131 -18.85 4.41 -3.82
C LEU A 131 -17.67 3.58 -4.34
N VAL A 132 -17.55 2.33 -3.91
CA VAL A 132 -16.51 1.42 -4.38
C VAL A 132 -16.69 1.14 -5.87
N GLN A 133 -17.91 0.81 -6.31
CA GLN A 133 -18.21 0.56 -7.71
C GLN A 133 -18.00 1.81 -8.59
N SER A 134 -18.32 3.00 -8.09
CA SER A 134 -18.13 4.24 -8.85
C SER A 134 -16.65 4.54 -9.10
N GLU A 135 -15.78 4.31 -8.13
CA GLU A 135 -14.32 4.52 -8.29
C GLU A 135 -13.72 3.55 -9.31
N LEU A 136 -14.09 2.26 -9.23
CA LEU A 136 -13.66 1.25 -10.20
C LEU A 136 -14.13 1.60 -11.61
N LYS A 137 -15.39 2.03 -11.76
CA LYS A 137 -15.95 2.40 -13.06
C LYS A 137 -15.35 3.67 -13.62
N PHE A 138 -15.25 4.72 -12.81
CA PHE A 138 -14.71 6.01 -13.21
C PHE A 138 -13.29 5.84 -13.76
N SER A 139 -12.42 5.17 -13.00
CA SER A 139 -11.06 4.90 -13.46
C SER A 139 -11.01 4.13 -14.78
N THR A 140 -11.87 3.12 -14.93
CA THR A 140 -11.91 2.30 -16.15
C THR A 140 -12.44 3.08 -17.36
N ILE A 141 -13.49 3.86 -17.19
CA ILE A 141 -14.10 4.67 -18.26
C ILE A 141 -13.09 5.69 -18.79
N HIS A 142 -12.35 6.34 -17.89
CA HIS A 142 -11.38 7.36 -18.28
C HIS A 142 -10.10 6.79 -18.93
N ASN A 143 -9.73 5.53 -18.65
CA ASN A 143 -8.43 4.98 -19.03
C ASN A 143 -8.51 3.68 -19.85
N THR A 144 -9.70 3.28 -20.31
CA THR A 144 -9.99 1.98 -20.96
C THR A 144 -9.85 0.75 -20.04
N TYR A 145 -8.93 0.79 -19.07
CA TYR A 145 -8.69 -0.22 -18.05
C TYR A 145 -8.66 0.42 -16.68
N LEU A 146 -9.08 -0.32 -15.65
CA LEU A 146 -8.91 0.11 -14.26
C LEU A 146 -7.43 0.41 -13.99
N GLN A 147 -7.15 1.57 -13.39
CA GLN A 147 -5.79 2.00 -13.03
C GLN A 147 -5.50 1.78 -11.54
N CYS A 148 -4.21 1.77 -11.18
CA CYS A 148 -3.75 1.60 -9.79
C CYS A 148 -4.35 2.64 -8.83
N VAL A 149 -4.38 3.92 -9.21
CA VAL A 149 -4.99 5.00 -8.42
C VAL A 149 -6.50 4.74 -8.23
N GLY A 150 -7.21 4.35 -9.29
CA GLY A 150 -8.64 4.05 -9.22
C GLY A 150 -8.94 2.89 -8.27
N PHE A 151 -8.12 1.85 -8.32
CA PHE A 151 -8.22 0.73 -7.39
C PHE A 151 -7.95 1.15 -5.94
N VAL A 152 -6.90 1.92 -5.68
CA VAL A 152 -6.58 2.39 -4.32
C VAL A 152 -7.67 3.32 -3.77
N ARG A 153 -8.31 4.14 -4.61
CA ARG A 153 -9.49 4.93 -4.24
C ARG A 153 -10.69 4.04 -3.88
N ALA A 154 -10.95 2.99 -4.65
CA ALA A 154 -11.97 2.01 -4.33
C ALA A 154 -11.66 1.23 -3.03
N ALA A 155 -10.41 0.84 -2.81
CA ALA A 155 -9.95 0.14 -1.61
C ALA A 155 -10.05 1.01 -0.35
N THR A 156 -9.68 2.28 -0.45
CA THR A 156 -9.82 3.24 0.67
C THR A 156 -11.28 3.59 0.95
N ALA A 157 -12.13 3.68 -0.09
CA ALA A 157 -13.58 3.78 0.07
C ALA A 157 -14.17 2.56 0.79
N ARG A 158 -13.71 1.36 0.43
CA ARG A 158 -14.08 0.11 1.08
C ARG A 158 -13.67 0.08 2.55
N MET A 159 -12.46 0.54 2.84
CA MET A 159 -11.85 0.50 4.17
C MET A 159 -12.38 1.58 5.14
N TYR A 160 -12.52 2.81 4.65
CA TYR A 160 -12.74 4.00 5.48
C TYR A 160 -14.08 4.69 5.22
N GLY A 161 -14.85 4.23 4.23
CA GLY A 161 -16.09 4.87 3.81
C GLY A 161 -15.91 6.07 2.88
N TYR A 162 -14.68 6.39 2.49
CA TYR A 162 -14.38 7.45 1.53
C TYR A 162 -13.12 7.14 0.72
N PRO A 163 -13.09 7.47 -0.58
CA PRO A 163 -11.90 7.32 -1.39
C PRO A 163 -10.82 8.29 -0.91
N VAL A 164 -9.56 7.85 -0.98
CA VAL A 164 -8.42 8.75 -0.82
C VAL A 164 -8.53 9.90 -1.82
N ASN A 165 -8.44 11.14 -1.34
CA ASN A 165 -8.52 12.33 -2.17
C ASN A 165 -7.14 12.75 -2.70
N ASN A 166 -7.10 13.83 -3.49
CA ASN A 166 -5.88 14.36 -4.09
C ASN A 166 -5.14 13.32 -4.96
N GLY A 167 -3.81 13.48 -5.11
CA GLY A 167 -2.91 12.56 -5.81
C GLY A 167 -3.29 12.27 -7.26
N GLY A 168 -2.86 13.11 -8.20
CA GLY A 168 -3.14 12.96 -9.63
C GLY A 168 -2.65 11.62 -10.18
N ASN A 169 -1.39 11.57 -10.59
CA ASN A 169 -0.73 10.30 -10.89
C ASN A 169 -0.29 9.64 -9.57
N ALA A 170 0.02 8.33 -9.63
CA ALA A 170 0.39 7.57 -8.44
C ALA A 170 1.61 8.16 -7.70
N ILE A 171 2.61 8.66 -8.44
CA ILE A 171 3.78 9.32 -7.85
C ILE A 171 3.42 10.62 -7.11
N ASP A 172 2.37 11.33 -7.55
CA ASP A 172 1.98 12.61 -6.98
C ASP A 172 1.49 12.45 -5.52
N PHE A 173 1.08 11.25 -5.11
CA PHE A 173 0.69 11.01 -3.72
C PHE A 173 1.85 11.21 -2.73
N ALA A 174 3.11 11.22 -3.18
CA ALA A 174 4.27 11.51 -2.32
C ALA A 174 4.41 13.00 -1.97
N THR A 175 3.90 13.91 -2.81
CA THR A 175 4.06 15.37 -2.65
C THR A 175 2.74 16.11 -2.51
N ARG A 176 1.66 15.58 -3.10
CA ARG A 176 0.30 16.11 -3.03
C ARG A 176 -0.55 15.25 -2.11
N LEU A 177 -0.26 15.36 -0.82
CA LEU A 177 -0.79 14.45 0.18
C LEU A 177 -2.32 14.51 0.29
N PRO A 178 -2.98 13.36 0.40
CA PRO A 178 -4.38 13.29 0.78
C PRO A 178 -4.62 13.86 2.18
N THR A 179 -5.83 14.32 2.45
CA THR A 179 -6.20 14.88 3.76
C THR A 179 -6.05 13.82 4.85
N GLY A 180 -5.32 14.16 5.91
CA GLY A 180 -5.08 13.25 7.04
C GLY A 180 -4.03 12.17 6.76
N TYR A 181 -3.23 12.32 5.70
CA TYR A 181 -2.09 11.44 5.43
C TYR A 181 -0.77 12.20 5.58
N ARG A 182 0.28 11.43 5.88
CA ARG A 182 1.68 11.87 5.80
C ARG A 182 2.47 10.95 4.89
N PHE A 183 3.47 11.51 4.19
CA PHE A 183 4.43 10.71 3.45
C PHE A 183 5.52 10.19 4.40
N ILE A 184 5.91 8.94 4.19
CA ILE A 184 7.00 8.28 4.88
C ILE A 184 7.98 7.83 3.79
N ASP A 185 9.16 8.45 3.78
CA ASP A 185 10.24 8.09 2.85
C ASP A 185 10.81 6.72 3.25
N GLY A 186 10.82 5.79 2.28
CA GLY A 186 11.28 4.42 2.49
C GLY A 186 12.77 4.32 2.83
N LYS A 187 13.57 5.35 2.52
CA LYS A 187 15.01 5.41 2.81
C LYS A 187 15.32 5.80 4.25
N LEU A 188 14.36 6.37 4.99
CA LEU A 188 14.57 6.85 6.35
C LEU A 188 14.43 5.75 7.42
N GLY A 189 14.36 4.47 7.02
CA GLY A 189 14.31 3.33 7.94
C GLY A 189 12.98 3.18 8.69
N ALA A 190 11.96 3.95 8.33
CA ALA A 190 10.62 3.78 8.88
C ALA A 190 10.04 2.42 8.44
N ARG A 191 9.27 1.77 9.33
CA ARG A 191 8.64 0.48 9.01
C ARG A 191 7.32 0.69 8.29
N ILE A 192 7.13 -0.03 7.18
CA ILE A 192 5.85 -0.15 6.50
C ILE A 192 4.85 -0.92 7.39
N ARG A 193 3.56 -0.59 7.28
CA ARG A 193 2.48 -1.16 8.08
C ARG A 193 1.31 -1.53 7.18
N THR A 194 0.52 -2.49 7.64
CA THR A 194 -0.80 -2.76 7.08
C THR A 194 -1.63 -1.46 7.04
N ASN A 195 -2.35 -1.27 5.93
CA ASN A 195 -3.14 -0.08 5.59
C ASN A 195 -2.35 1.14 5.06
N ASP A 196 -1.03 1.05 4.95
CA ASP A 196 -0.27 2.06 4.20
C ASP A 196 -0.58 1.97 2.69
N LEU A 197 -0.36 3.08 1.98
CA LEU A 197 -0.41 3.08 0.52
C LEU A 197 1.02 3.22 -0.02
N ALA A 198 1.59 2.13 -0.52
CA ALA A 198 2.95 2.07 -1.03
C ALA A 198 3.04 2.71 -2.42
N ILE A 199 4.10 3.48 -2.66
CA ILE A 199 4.29 4.30 -3.87
C ILE A 199 5.62 3.96 -4.52
N TRP A 200 5.57 3.63 -5.81
CA TRP A 200 6.72 3.43 -6.67
C TRP A 200 6.83 4.57 -7.69
N ASN A 201 8.06 5.05 -7.92
CA ASN A 201 8.39 6.01 -8.97
C ASN A 201 8.74 5.28 -10.28
N TYR A 202 7.74 4.62 -10.87
CA TYR A 202 7.85 4.08 -12.22
C TYR A 202 7.52 5.15 -13.27
N ASP A 203 8.42 5.37 -14.21
CA ASP A 203 8.23 6.25 -15.37
C ASP A 203 7.70 7.65 -14.98
N THR A 204 6.71 8.16 -15.73
CA THR A 204 6.12 9.48 -15.50
C THR A 204 4.94 9.46 -14.52
N TYR A 205 4.32 8.30 -14.28
CA TYR A 205 3.05 8.21 -13.54
C TYR A 205 3.20 7.60 -12.14
N GLY A 206 4.21 6.78 -11.92
CA GLY A 206 4.36 5.96 -10.72
C GLY A 206 3.38 4.79 -10.65
N HIS A 207 3.43 4.07 -9.53
CA HIS A 207 2.45 3.06 -9.16
C HIS A 207 2.11 3.19 -7.67
N ILE A 208 0.85 2.93 -7.32
CA ILE A 208 0.37 2.97 -5.94
C ILE A 208 -0.41 1.71 -5.63
N ALA A 209 -0.19 1.14 -4.46
CA ALA A 209 -0.85 -0.09 -4.02
C ALA A 209 -1.22 -0.03 -2.53
N TYR A 210 -2.25 -0.77 -2.15
CA TYR A 210 -2.73 -0.82 -0.77
C TYR A 210 -2.03 -1.95 -0.01
N VAL A 211 -1.32 -1.66 1.07
CA VAL A 211 -0.64 -2.68 1.89
C VAL A 211 -1.68 -3.43 2.73
N VAL A 212 -1.87 -4.72 2.45
CA VAL A 212 -2.88 -5.55 3.13
C VAL A 212 -2.28 -6.45 4.22
N GLU A 213 -0.98 -6.73 4.16
CA GLU A 213 -0.30 -7.59 5.13
C GLU A 213 1.19 -7.27 5.17
N VAL A 214 1.82 -7.34 6.36
CA VAL A 214 3.27 -7.17 6.53
C VAL A 214 3.80 -8.42 7.23
N PHE A 215 4.62 -9.20 6.53
CA PHE A 215 5.16 -10.46 7.04
C PHE A 215 6.43 -10.26 7.87
N SER A 216 7.24 -9.26 7.48
CA SER A 216 8.47 -8.89 8.15
C SER A 216 8.78 -7.41 7.86
N PRO A 217 9.79 -6.80 8.51
CA PRO A 217 10.18 -5.42 8.22
C PRO A 217 10.52 -5.15 6.75
N SER A 218 10.83 -6.19 5.97
CA SER A 218 11.26 -6.08 4.58
C SER A 218 10.30 -6.71 3.57
N VAL A 219 9.28 -7.45 4.00
CA VAL A 219 8.39 -8.22 3.11
C VAL A 219 6.93 -7.95 3.44
N PHE A 220 6.16 -7.54 2.45
CA PHE A 220 4.76 -7.17 2.60
C PHE A 220 3.92 -7.57 1.38
N LYS A 221 2.62 -7.69 1.59
CA LYS A 221 1.62 -7.97 0.55
C LYS A 221 0.84 -6.71 0.23
N VAL A 222 0.63 -6.47 -1.05
CA VAL A 222 -0.21 -5.38 -1.54
C VAL A 222 -1.39 -5.89 -2.36
N ALA A 223 -2.49 -5.16 -2.27
CA ALA A 223 -3.58 -5.20 -3.23
C ALA A 223 -3.35 -4.09 -4.26
N GLU A 224 -3.37 -4.44 -5.53
CA GLU A 224 -3.03 -3.53 -6.63
C GLU A 224 -3.85 -3.81 -7.88
N ALA A 225 -3.85 -2.84 -8.80
CA ALA A 225 -4.41 -3.00 -10.13
C ALA A 225 -3.46 -2.48 -11.20
N ASN A 226 -3.57 -3.04 -12.41
CA ASN A 226 -2.89 -2.57 -13.61
C ASN A 226 -1.35 -2.59 -13.54
N LEU A 227 -0.77 -3.51 -12.75
CA LEU A 227 0.66 -3.76 -12.75
C LEU A 227 0.95 -5.08 -13.48
N GLY A 228 1.73 -5.02 -14.56
CA GLY A 228 2.08 -6.18 -15.40
C GLY A 228 0.99 -6.56 -16.41
N THR A 229 -0.26 -6.71 -15.97
CA THR A 229 -1.41 -7.03 -16.83
C THR A 229 -2.43 -5.89 -16.82
N ARG A 230 -2.89 -5.49 -18.01
CA ARG A 230 -3.82 -4.36 -18.15
C ARG A 230 -5.15 -4.61 -17.43
N GLY A 231 -5.49 -3.72 -16.50
CA GLY A 231 -6.74 -3.77 -15.73
C GLY A 231 -6.87 -4.93 -14.74
N GLU A 232 -5.85 -5.79 -14.60
CA GLU A 232 -5.88 -6.91 -13.65
C GLU A 232 -5.80 -6.39 -12.22
N VAL A 233 -6.67 -6.91 -11.35
CA VAL A 233 -6.62 -6.74 -9.90
C VAL A 233 -6.03 -7.99 -9.25
N ARG A 234 -5.03 -7.81 -8.38
CA ARG A 234 -4.34 -8.93 -7.74
C ARG A 234 -3.82 -8.59 -6.35
N LEU A 235 -3.47 -9.65 -5.62
CA LEU A 235 -2.60 -9.60 -4.46
C LEU A 235 -1.18 -9.97 -4.90
N SER A 236 -0.19 -9.19 -4.47
CA SER A 236 1.21 -9.43 -4.80
C SER A 236 2.08 -9.28 -3.55
N ILE A 237 3.08 -10.15 -3.41
CA ILE A 237 4.11 -10.01 -2.38
C ILE A 237 5.27 -9.24 -2.97
N THR A 238 5.75 -8.25 -2.23
CA THR A 238 6.87 -7.40 -2.60
C THR A 238 7.72 -7.09 -1.37
N THR A 239 8.80 -6.36 -1.59
CA THR A 239 9.81 -6.09 -0.57
C THR A 239 10.16 -4.60 -0.47
N ILE A 240 10.72 -4.20 0.67
CA ILE A 240 11.09 -2.80 0.94
C ILE A 240 12.25 -2.32 0.03
N ASP A 241 13.04 -3.24 -0.49
CA ASP A 241 14.11 -3.02 -1.47
C ASP A 241 13.62 -3.14 -2.93
N SER A 242 12.30 -3.27 -3.14
CA SER A 242 11.70 -3.27 -4.46
C SER A 242 12.17 -2.03 -5.27
N PRO A 243 12.69 -2.21 -6.49
CA PRO A 243 13.19 -1.10 -7.29
C PRO A 243 12.14 -0.01 -7.46
N ASN A 244 12.58 1.24 -7.34
CA ASN A 244 11.74 2.44 -7.43
C ASN A 244 10.67 2.60 -6.35
N LEU A 245 10.59 1.73 -5.32
CA LEU A 245 9.78 2.03 -4.13
C LEU A 245 10.37 3.28 -3.45
N ILE A 246 9.61 4.37 -3.43
CA ILE A 246 10.08 5.64 -2.84
C ILE A 246 9.58 5.84 -1.41
N GLY A 247 8.52 5.16 -1.03
CA GLY A 247 7.92 5.31 0.29
C GLY A 247 6.45 4.93 0.28
N TRP A 248 5.73 5.40 1.27
CA TRP A 248 4.30 5.16 1.41
C TRP A 248 3.64 6.35 2.09
N ILE A 249 2.34 6.49 1.87
CA ILE A 249 1.52 7.40 2.66
C ILE A 249 0.78 6.63 3.75
N ARG A 250 0.77 7.22 4.94
CA ARG A 250 0.12 6.67 6.13
C ARG A 250 -0.91 7.66 6.63
N LYS A 251 -2.09 7.15 6.94
CA LYS A 251 -3.14 7.92 7.61
C LYS A 251 -2.73 8.22 9.05
N ASN A 252 -2.90 9.48 9.48
CA ASN A 252 -2.62 9.96 10.83
C ASN A 252 -3.62 9.42 11.85
#